data_AF-A0A941U1C9-F1
#
_entry.id   AF-A0A941U1C9-F1
#
_cell.length_a   1.000
_cell.length_b   1.000
_cell.length_c   1.000
_cell.angle_alpha   90.00
_cell.angle_beta   90.00
_cell.angle_gamma   90.00
#
_symmetry.space_group_name_H-M   'P 1'
#
loop_
_entity.id
_entity.type
_entity.pdbx_description
1 polymer ?
#
loop_
_entity_poly.entity_id
_entity_poly.type
_entity_poly.pdbx_seq_one_letter_code
_entity_poly.pdbx_strand_id
1 'polypeptide(L)'
;MNAESSSGPSLQHAQVPPPRSDDAPRSATHSAFVPVLLGLAAIFVWLGFQTLQLIDSREALQAARSGQQAAVDSAAKLRASLDAVAADTQRLADSGNTNARTLVAELGRRGITINPAGAAPPAAPVLPASR
;
A
#
# COMPACT_ATOMS: atom_id res chain seq x y z
N MET A 1 -30.42 -37.12 -106.17
CA MET A 1 -31.37 -37.99 -105.44
C MET A 1 -30.55 -38.85 -104.48
N ASN A 2 -30.65 -38.84 -103.16
CA ASN A 2 -31.56 -38.25 -102.14
C ASN A 2 -30.66 -37.99 -100.89
N ALA A 3 -30.69 -36.91 -100.13
CA ALA A 3 -31.77 -36.19 -99.45
C ALA A 3 -32.52 -37.04 -98.41
N GLU A 4 -31.95 -37.17 -97.21
CA GLU A 4 -32.71 -37.37 -95.98
C GLU A 4 -32.13 -36.49 -94.86
N SER A 5 -32.95 -35.52 -94.47
CA SER A 5 -32.87 -34.74 -93.24
C SER A 5 -33.75 -35.41 -92.18
N SER A 6 -33.29 -35.49 -90.94
CA SER A 6 -34.15 -35.27 -89.75
C SER A 6 -33.35 -35.18 -88.43
N SER A 7 -33.19 -33.93 -87.98
CA SER A 7 -33.57 -33.41 -86.65
C SER A 7 -33.07 -34.04 -85.32
N GLY A 8 -32.10 -33.34 -84.71
CA GLY A 8 -32.09 -32.88 -83.29
C GLY A 8 -31.38 -33.75 -82.23
N PRO A 9 -30.95 -33.20 -81.05
CA PRO A 9 -31.03 -31.83 -80.56
C PRO A 9 -29.67 -31.21 -80.14
N SER A 10 -29.75 -29.89 -80.01
CA SER A 10 -28.90 -28.89 -79.36
C SER A 10 -28.26 -29.24 -78.00
N LEU A 11 -27.06 -28.66 -77.83
CA LEU A 11 -26.44 -28.19 -76.58
C LEU A 11 -26.05 -29.26 -75.55
N GLN A 12 -24.74 -29.46 -75.39
CA GLN A 12 -24.02 -28.98 -74.21
C GLN A 12 -22.54 -29.30 -74.39
N HIS A 13 -21.78 -28.25 -74.73
CA HIS A 13 -20.36 -28.23 -74.46
C HIS A 13 -20.19 -28.63 -73.00
N ALA A 14 -19.43 -29.69 -72.75
CA ALA A 14 -19.03 -30.10 -71.43
C ALA A 14 -18.35 -28.90 -70.76
N GLN A 15 -19.13 -28.19 -69.96
CA GLN A 15 -18.68 -27.04 -69.21
C GLN A 15 -17.79 -27.58 -68.11
N VAL A 16 -16.49 -27.59 -68.38
CA VAL A 16 -15.46 -27.80 -67.36
C VAL A 16 -15.73 -26.77 -66.26
N PRO A 17 -16.04 -27.19 -65.02
CA PRO A 17 -16.26 -26.24 -63.94
C PRO A 17 -14.96 -25.45 -63.75
N PRO A 18 -15.00 -24.10 -63.72
CA PRO A 18 -13.80 -23.34 -63.41
C PRO A 18 -13.29 -23.75 -62.03
N PRO A 19 -11.96 -23.78 -61.81
CA PRO A 19 -11.45 -23.91 -60.46
C PRO A 19 -12.07 -22.78 -59.63
N ARG A 20 -12.75 -23.14 -58.53
CA ARG A 20 -13.20 -22.14 -57.56
C ARG A 20 -11.96 -21.55 -56.91
N SER A 21 -11.43 -20.49 -57.48
CA SER A 21 -10.42 -19.64 -56.86
C SER A 21 -11.11 -18.72 -55.85
N ASP A 22 -11.69 -19.33 -54.81
CA ASP A 22 -12.31 -18.63 -53.67
C ASP A 22 -11.49 -18.79 -52.36
N ASP A 23 -10.22 -19.18 -52.47
CA ASP A 23 -9.24 -18.98 -51.40
C ASP A 23 -8.38 -17.75 -51.72
N ALA A 24 -9.03 -16.60 -51.90
CA ALA A 24 -8.34 -15.33 -51.73
C ALA A 24 -7.99 -15.24 -50.25
N PRO A 25 -6.70 -15.18 -49.85
CA PRO A 25 -6.35 -14.89 -48.47
C PRO A 25 -6.93 -13.51 -48.19
N ARG A 26 -8.03 -13.46 -47.42
CA ARG A 26 -8.61 -12.22 -46.93
C ARG A 26 -7.50 -11.57 -46.13
N SER A 27 -6.81 -10.64 -46.77
CA SER A 27 -5.82 -9.80 -46.13
C SER A 27 -6.62 -8.94 -45.18
N ALA A 28 -6.81 -9.46 -43.96
CA ALA A 28 -7.38 -8.70 -42.89
C ALA A 28 -6.51 -7.45 -42.79
N THR A 29 -7.08 -6.30 -43.13
CA THR A 29 -6.45 -5.00 -42.92
C THR A 29 -6.26 -4.88 -41.41
N HIS A 30 -5.11 -5.35 -40.92
CA HIS A 30 -4.78 -5.29 -39.50
C HIS A 30 -4.51 -3.81 -39.20
N SER A 31 -5.57 -3.11 -38.80
CA SER A 31 -5.49 -1.71 -38.42
C SER A 31 -4.67 -1.62 -37.14
N ALA A 32 -3.48 -1.01 -37.25
CA ALA A 32 -2.59 -0.73 -36.11
C ALA A 32 -3.28 0.08 -35.00
N PHE A 33 -4.44 0.67 -35.29
CA PHE A 33 -5.27 1.39 -34.33
C PHE A 33 -5.74 0.51 -33.16
N VAL A 34 -6.17 -0.72 -33.41
CA VAL A 34 -6.68 -1.63 -32.36
C VAL A 34 -5.61 -1.99 -31.33
N PRO A 35 -4.40 -2.46 -31.71
CA PRO A 35 -3.35 -2.75 -30.73
C PRO A 35 -2.83 -1.50 -30.04
N VAL A 36 -2.79 -0.34 -30.71
CA VAL A 36 -2.40 0.95 -30.08
C VAL A 36 -3.42 1.40 -29.03
N LEU A 37 -4.72 1.30 -29.33
CA LEU A 37 -5.78 1.63 -28.39
C LEU A 37 -5.73 0.71 -27.15
N LEU A 38 -5.53 -0.59 -27.39
CA LEU A 38 -5.41 -1.58 -26.32
C LEU A 38 -4.16 -1.31 -25.44
N GLY A 39 -3.04 -0.94 -26.06
CA GLY A 39 -1.81 -0.56 -25.37
C GLY A 39 -2.01 0.69 -24.50
N LEU A 40 -2.66 1.72 -25.03
CA LEU A 40 -3.02 2.91 -24.26
C LEU A 40 -3.93 2.57 -23.08
N ALA A 41 -4.98 1.78 -23.30
CA ALA A 41 -5.86 1.33 -22.23
C ALA A 41 -5.12 0.55 -21.15
N ALA A 42 -4.20 -0.35 -21.54
CA ALA A 42 -3.36 -1.09 -20.60
C ALA A 42 -2.48 -0.17 -19.76
N ILE A 43 -1.87 0.86 -20.37
CA ILE A 43 -1.08 1.87 -19.64
C ILE A 43 -1.95 2.64 -18.64
N PHE A 44 -3.17 3.04 -19.02
CA PHE A 44 -4.10 3.72 -18.11
C PHE A 44 -4.50 2.83 -16.93
N VAL A 45 -4.82 1.56 -17.17
CA VAL A 45 -5.14 0.60 -16.10
C VAL A 45 -3.94 0.42 -15.17
N TRP A 46 -2.75 0.28 -15.73
CA TRP A 46 -1.50 0.16 -14.96
C TRP A 46 -1.22 1.39 -14.10
N LEU A 47 -1.44 2.59 -14.65
CA LEU A 47 -1.25 3.85 -13.93
C LEU A 47 -2.29 4.05 -12.83
N GLY A 48 -3.55 3.69 -13.09
CA GLY A 48 -4.60 3.68 -12.06
C GLY A 48 -4.25 2.72 -10.93
N PHE A 49 -3.77 1.52 -11.27
CA PHE A 49 -3.32 0.54 -10.29
C PHE A 49 -2.14 1.03 -9.43
N GLN A 50 -1.13 1.69 -10.04
CA GLN A 50 -0.05 2.33 -9.28
C GLN A 50 -0.55 3.44 -8.35
N THR A 51 -1.56 4.20 -8.77
CA THR A 51 -2.13 5.29 -7.99
C THR A 51 -2.87 4.76 -6.75
N LEU A 52 -3.60 3.65 -6.88
CA LEU A 52 -4.26 2.99 -5.75
C LEU A 52 -3.24 2.48 -4.72
N GLN A 53 -2.14 1.85 -5.14
CA GLN A 53 -1.10 1.40 -4.22
C GLN A 53 -0.45 2.56 -3.42
N LEU A 54 -0.34 3.74 -4.03
CA LEU A 54 0.22 4.91 -3.36
C LEU A 54 -0.74 5.49 -2.30
N ILE A 55 -2.06 5.38 -2.53
CA ILE A 55 -3.09 5.77 -1.56
C ILE A 55 -3.05 4.81 -0.36
N ASP A 56 -3.02 3.49 -0.59
CA ASP A 56 -2.91 2.49 0.46
C ASP A 56 -1.66 2.68 1.33
N SER A 57 -0.53 3.05 0.70
CA SER A 57 0.73 3.33 1.40
C SER A 57 0.61 4.53 2.35
N ARG A 58 -0.18 5.55 1.99
CA ARG A 58 -0.42 6.73 2.83
C ARG A 58 -1.31 6.39 4.01
N GLU A 59 -2.36 5.59 3.79
CA GLU A 59 -3.26 5.14 4.86
C GLU A 59 -2.52 4.26 5.87
N ALA A 60 -1.64 3.36 5.42
CA ALA A 60 -0.82 2.52 6.30
C ALA A 60 0.11 3.34 7.20
N LEU A 61 0.76 4.39 6.66
CA LEU A 61 1.62 5.28 7.45
C LEU A 61 0.82 6.14 8.43
N GLN A 62 -0.38 6.59 8.05
CA GLN A 62 -1.25 7.36 8.91
C GLN A 62 -1.81 6.51 10.06
N ALA A 63 -2.18 5.25 9.79
CA ALA A 63 -2.58 4.28 10.79
C ALA A 63 -1.43 3.93 11.76
N ALA A 64 -0.21 3.79 11.25
CA ALA A 64 0.96 3.58 12.10
C ALA A 64 1.23 4.80 13.00
N ARG A 65 1.07 6.03 12.49
CA ARG A 65 1.20 7.25 13.30
C ARG A 65 0.11 7.38 14.36
N SER A 66 -1.15 7.08 14.04
CA SER A 66 -2.23 7.14 15.03
C SER A 66 -2.06 6.08 16.12
N GLY A 67 -1.56 4.89 15.76
CA GLY A 67 -1.17 3.86 16.72
C GLY A 67 -0.04 4.31 17.66
N GLN A 68 0.97 5.01 17.13
CA GLN A 68 2.04 5.58 17.95
C GLN A 68 1.53 6.68 18.88
N GLN A 69 0.64 7.55 18.43
CA GLN A 69 0.08 8.62 19.26
C GLN A 69 -0.68 8.06 20.48
N ALA A 70 -1.50 7.03 20.28
CA ALA A 70 -2.20 6.37 21.38
C ALA A 70 -1.24 5.72 22.41
N ALA A 71 -0.11 5.18 21.94
CA ALA A 71 0.92 4.63 22.80
C ALA A 71 1.64 5.73 23.61
N VAL A 72 1.96 6.87 22.98
CA VAL A 72 2.55 8.04 23.66
C VAL A 72 1.60 8.59 24.73
N ASP A 73 0.33 8.77 24.41
CA ASP A 73 -0.66 9.26 25.35
C ASP A 73 -0.85 8.32 26.55
N SER A 74 -0.81 7.00 26.30
CA SER A 74 -0.86 5.98 27.37
C SER A 74 0.39 6.01 28.25
N ALA A 75 1.57 6.15 27.64
CA ALA A 75 2.83 6.28 28.39
C ALA A 75 2.88 7.57 29.22
N ALA A 76 2.36 8.68 28.70
CA ALA A 76 2.27 9.95 29.42
C ALA A 76 1.35 9.83 30.65
N LYS A 77 0.19 9.18 30.52
CA LYS A 77 -0.70 8.89 31.65
C LYS A 77 -0.04 7.99 32.70
N LEU A 78 0.64 6.93 32.26
CA LEU A 78 1.37 6.04 33.15
C LEU A 78 2.46 6.81 33.93
N ARG A 79 3.23 7.65 33.24
CA ARG A 79 4.24 8.50 33.88
C ARG A 79 3.63 9.42 34.93
N ALA A 80 2.54 10.12 34.59
CA ALA A 80 1.84 10.98 35.53
C ALA A 80 1.36 10.21 36.78
N SER A 81 0.89 8.97 36.61
CA SER A 81 0.48 8.12 37.74
C SER A 81 1.68 7.71 38.61
N LEU A 82 2.82 7.41 38.01
CA LEU A 82 4.05 7.06 38.73
C LEU A 82 4.61 8.26 39.49
N ASP A 83 4.59 9.45 38.88
CA ASP A 83 5.01 10.70 39.50
C ASP A 83 4.12 11.04 40.71
N ALA A 84 2.81 10.82 40.61
CA ALA A 84 1.88 11.01 41.72
C ALA A 84 2.18 10.06 42.89
N VAL A 85 2.38 8.76 42.61
CA VAL A 85 2.72 7.77 43.65
C VAL A 85 4.07 8.09 44.30
N ALA A 86 5.06 8.52 43.52
CA ALA A 86 6.36 8.96 44.04
C ALA A 86 6.22 10.18 44.96
N ALA A 87 5.42 11.18 44.56
CA ALA A 87 5.15 12.37 45.36
C ALA A 87 4.41 12.04 46.66
N ASP A 88 3.42 11.16 46.62
CA ASP A 88 2.69 10.72 47.82
C ASP A 88 3.59 9.91 48.76
N THR A 89 4.43 9.03 48.21
CA THR A 89 5.42 8.26 49.01
C THR A 89 6.42 9.19 49.68
N GLN A 90 6.88 10.23 48.97
CA GLN A 90 7.77 11.25 49.54
C GLN A 90 7.07 12.04 50.66
N ARG A 91 5.83 12.47 50.45
CA ARG A 91 5.03 13.15 51.49
C ARG A 91 4.85 12.27 52.72
N LEU A 92 4.61 10.98 52.56
CA LEU A 92 4.55 10.02 53.67
C LEU A 92 5.90 9.88 54.37
N ALA A 93 7.00 9.84 53.63
CA ALA A 93 8.35 9.80 54.20
C ALA A 93 8.65 11.07 55.01
N ASP A 94 8.25 12.23 54.49
CA ASP A 94 8.42 13.54 55.13
C ASP A 94 7.50 13.71 56.35
N SER A 95 6.30 13.10 56.34
CA SER A 95 5.39 13.06 57.48
C SER A 95 5.83 12.09 58.60
N GLY A 96 7.03 11.49 58.49
CA GLY A 96 7.62 10.65 59.52
C GLY A 96 7.32 9.15 59.40
N ASN A 97 6.80 8.67 58.26
CA ASN A 97 6.57 7.23 58.05
C ASN A 97 7.91 6.50 57.77
N THR A 98 8.35 5.68 58.74
CA THR A 98 9.62 4.93 58.66
C THR A 98 9.73 4.04 57.43
N ASN A 99 8.63 3.40 56.99
CA ASN A 99 8.65 2.53 55.81
C ASN A 99 8.86 3.32 54.51
N ALA A 100 8.23 4.49 54.38
CA ALA A 100 8.39 5.35 53.22
C ALA A 100 9.81 5.94 53.13
N ARG A 101 10.43 6.30 54.26
CA ARG A 101 11.84 6.75 54.29
C ARG A 101 12.81 5.68 53.80
N THR A 102 12.59 4.42 54.20
CA THR A 102 13.40 3.29 53.74
C THR A 102 13.25 3.10 52.23
N LEU A 103 12.03 3.24 51.69
CA LEU A 103 11.79 3.16 50.25
C LEU A 103 12.48 4.30 49.47
N VAL A 104 12.43 5.54 49.96
CA VAL A 104 13.12 6.69 49.36
C VAL A 104 14.64 6.50 49.40
N ALA A 105 15.18 5.97 50.51
CA ALA A 105 16.61 5.69 50.64
C ALA A 105 17.08 4.61 49.65
N GLU A 106 16.31 3.53 49.48
CA GLU A 106 16.60 2.47 48.51
C GLU A 106 16.43 2.94 47.05
N LEU A 107 15.45 3.82 46.78
CA LEU A 107 15.29 4.44 45.45
C LEU A 107 16.44 5.39 45.12
N GLY A 108 16.87 6.21 46.08
CA GLY A 108 18.06 7.04 45.97
C GLY A 108 19.33 6.21 45.74
N ARG A 109 19.48 5.07 46.42
CA ARG A 109 20.61 4.14 46.25
C ARG A 109 20.65 3.50 44.85
N ARG A 110 19.51 3.36 44.18
CA ARG A 110 19.39 2.85 42.80
C ARG A 110 19.50 3.95 41.74
N GLY A 111 19.84 5.18 42.14
CA GLY A 111 20.01 6.31 41.22
C GLY A 111 18.70 6.96 40.76
N ILE A 112 17.57 6.61 41.37
CA ILE A 112 16.26 7.21 41.07
C ILE A 112 16.08 8.37 42.05
N THR A 113 16.45 9.58 41.64
CA THR A 113 16.22 10.79 42.41
C THR A 113 14.74 11.15 42.30
N ILE A 114 13.96 10.93 43.37
CA ILE A 114 12.61 11.47 43.47
C ILE A 114 12.77 12.99 43.56
N ASN A 115 12.44 13.70 42.47
CA ASN A 115 12.55 15.16 42.42
C ASN A 115 11.15 15.77 42.62
N PRO A 116 10.82 16.28 43.81
CA PRO A 116 9.51 16.86 44.10
C PRO A 116 9.43 18.30 43.56
N ALA A 117 9.50 18.46 42.24
CA ALA A 117 9.04 19.63 41.48
C ALA A 117 9.60 19.54 40.06
N GLY A 118 8.72 19.25 39.08
CA GLY A 118 8.70 19.87 37.75
C GLY A 118 9.98 20.25 36.99
N ALA A 119 11.13 19.61 37.22
CA ALA A 119 12.34 19.89 36.45
C ALA A 119 12.41 18.93 35.26
N ALA A 120 12.22 19.51 34.07
CA ALA A 120 12.38 18.87 32.79
C ALA A 120 13.64 17.97 32.73
N PRO A 121 13.56 16.81 32.05
CA PRO A 121 14.73 15.95 31.89
C PRO A 121 15.90 16.72 31.23
N PRO A 122 17.15 16.49 31.66
CA PRO A 122 18.31 17.04 30.96
C PRO A 122 18.27 16.59 29.51
N ALA A 123 18.30 17.56 28.60
CA ALA A 123 18.35 17.34 27.17
C ALA A 123 19.43 16.31 26.84
N ALA A 124 19.04 15.25 26.14
CA ALA A 124 19.94 14.22 25.67
C ALA A 124 21.10 14.84 24.86
N PRO A 125 22.32 14.32 24.98
CA PRO A 125 23.46 14.83 24.23
C PRO A 125 23.20 14.65 22.74
N VAL A 126 23.09 15.78 22.03
CA VAL A 126 23.08 15.82 20.57
C VAL A 126 24.41 15.27 20.07
N LEU A 127 24.38 14.06 19.49
CA LEU A 127 25.50 13.51 18.73
C LEU A 127 25.79 14.46 17.56
N PRO A 128 27.02 14.97 17.40
CA PRO A 128 27.37 15.77 16.24
C PRO A 128 27.28 14.91 14.98
N ALA A 129 26.46 15.36 14.03
CA ALA A 129 26.42 14.82 12.68
C ALA A 129 27.80 15.05 12.03
N SER A 130 28.56 13.98 11.84
CA SER A 130 29.78 14.01 11.04
C SER A 130 29.40 14.13 9.55
N ARG A 131 29.96 15.17 8.94
CA ARG A 131 29.88 15.55 7.53
C ARG A 131 30.68 14.61 6.63
#